data_AF-A0A165TZ06-F1
#
_entry.id   AF-A0A165TZ06-F1
#
_cell.length_a   1.000
_cell.length_b   1.000
_cell.length_c   1.000
_cell.angle_alpha   90.00
_cell.angle_beta   90.00
_cell.angle_gamma   90.00
#
_symmetry.space_group_name_H-M   'P 1'
#
loop_
_entity.id
_entity.type
_entity.pdbx_description
1 polymer ?
#
loop_
_entity_poly.entity_id
_entity_poly.type
_entity_poly.pdbx_seq_one_letter_code
_entity_poly.pdbx_strand_id
1 'polypeptide(L)'
;MSVPHTKRICQIIKLKPEAEAEYRALHTNAWPGVLAALARAHIADYSIHYYPPLHLLIATFKYIGNDFDADMKKVAEDEETRRWWALTDKMQESFVEGATGSGGDKPWWLDLEEVFRFEGDSAA
;
A
#
# COMPACT_ATOMS: atom_id res chain seq x y z
N MET A 1 -11.64 -18.30 -0.91
CA MET A 1 -12.89 -17.58 -1.24
C MET A 1 -12.52 -16.12 -1.46
N SER A 2 -13.08 -15.44 -2.47
CA SER A 2 -12.76 -14.03 -2.72
C SER A 2 -13.37 -13.16 -1.61
N VAL A 3 -12.62 -12.14 -1.18
CA VAL A 3 -13.12 -11.10 -0.26
C VAL A 3 -14.05 -10.18 -1.06
N PRO A 4 -15.32 -9.94 -0.65
CA PRO A 4 -16.17 -8.93 -1.29
C PRO A 4 -15.54 -7.54 -1.19
N HIS A 5 -15.50 -6.78 -2.28
CA HIS A 5 -14.79 -5.51 -2.34
C HIS A 5 -15.38 -4.57 -3.38
N THR A 6 -15.16 -3.27 -3.20
CA THR A 6 -15.62 -2.20 -4.10
C THR A 6 -14.49 -1.69 -4.99
N LYS A 7 -13.23 -1.84 -4.57
CA LYS A 7 -12.04 -1.52 -5.38
C LYS A 7 -10.90 -2.52 -5.18
N ARG A 8 -10.08 -2.69 -6.21
CA ARG A 8 -8.76 -3.33 -6.14
C ARG A 8 -7.72 -2.29 -6.49
N ILE A 9 -6.65 -2.26 -5.71
CA ILE A 9 -5.56 -1.31 -5.90
C ILE A 9 -4.30 -2.13 -6.15
N CYS A 10 -3.56 -1.72 -7.17
CA CYS A 10 -2.19 -2.17 -7.43
C CYS A 10 -1.31 -0.92 -7.48
N GLN A 11 -0.23 -0.93 -6.71
CA GLN A 11 0.63 0.22 -6.50
C GLN A 11 2.09 -0.20 -6.56
N ILE A 12 2.94 0.67 -7.09
CA ILE A 12 4.38 0.46 -7.11
C ILE A 12 5.16 1.62 -6.52
N ILE A 13 6.30 1.28 -5.91
CA ILE A 13 7.32 2.22 -5.47
C ILE A 13 8.69 1.55 -5.54
N LYS A 14 9.76 2.33 -5.62
CA LYS A 14 11.10 1.80 -5.57
C LYS A 14 11.58 1.71 -4.12
N LEU A 15 12.22 0.61 -3.77
CA LEU A 15 12.94 0.42 -2.52
C LEU A 15 14.40 0.80 -2.74
N LYS A 16 14.99 1.51 -1.79
CA LYS A 16 16.43 1.76 -1.81
C LYS A 16 17.17 0.45 -1.53
N PRO A 17 18.14 0.04 -2.35
CA PRO A 17 18.81 -1.25 -2.20
C PRO A 17 19.39 -1.48 -0.79
N GLU A 18 19.95 -0.43 -0.19
CA GLU A 18 20.54 -0.44 1.15
C GLU A 18 19.51 -0.65 2.27
N ALA A 19 18.23 -0.40 2.02
CA ALA A 19 17.16 -0.50 3.01
C ALA A 19 16.40 -1.84 2.97
N GLU A 20 16.73 -2.76 2.05
CA GLU A 20 15.95 -3.98 1.84
C GLU A 20 15.77 -4.82 3.11
N ALA A 21 16.87 -5.09 3.82
CA ALA A 21 16.85 -5.92 5.02
C ALA A 21 16.00 -5.29 6.14
N GLU A 22 16.17 -3.99 6.35
CA GLU A 22 15.40 -3.23 7.34
C GLU A 22 13.92 -3.18 6.99
N TYR A 23 13.59 -2.91 5.72
CA TYR A 23 12.22 -2.87 5.23
C TYR A 23 11.48 -4.19 5.49
N ARG A 24 12.12 -5.32 5.19
CA ARG A 24 11.56 -6.66 5.44
C ARG A 24 11.37 -6.94 6.93
N ALA A 25 12.35 -6.59 7.75
CA ALA A 25 12.27 -6.79 9.20
C ALA A 25 11.13 -5.95 9.81
N LEU A 26 10.99 -4.71 9.36
CA LEU A 26 9.94 -3.80 9.79
C LEU A 26 8.55 -4.33 9.39
N HIS A 27 8.35 -4.77 8.15
CA HIS A 27 7.06 -5.28 7.67
C HIS A 27 6.68 -6.65 8.24
N THR A 28 7.66 -7.50 8.57
CA THR A 28 7.40 -8.76 9.30
C THR A 28 6.85 -8.48 10.71
N ASN A 29 7.21 -7.32 11.28
CA ASN A 29 6.79 -6.89 12.61
C ASN A 29 5.94 -5.61 12.54
N ALA A 30 5.05 -5.54 11.54
CA ALA A 30 4.19 -4.38 11.33
C ALA A 30 3.44 -4.02 12.61
N TRP A 31 3.40 -2.72 12.93
CA TRP A 31 2.85 -2.27 14.20
C TRP A 31 1.35 -2.55 14.29
N PRO A 32 0.85 -3.10 15.42
CA PRO A 32 -0.56 -3.44 15.56
C PRO A 32 -1.53 -2.29 15.31
N GLY A 33 -1.22 -1.06 15.72
CA GLY A 33 -2.13 0.06 15.49
C GLY A 33 -2.12 0.59 14.05
N VAL A 34 -1.02 0.41 13.30
CA VAL A 34 -1.01 0.61 11.83
C VAL A 34 -1.94 -0.39 11.15
N LEU A 35 -1.86 -1.67 11.52
CA LEU A 35 -2.78 -2.70 11.02
C LEU A 35 -4.23 -2.41 11.40
N ALA A 36 -4.46 -1.92 12.62
CA ALA A 36 -5.79 -1.51 13.07
C ALA A 36 -6.31 -0.29 12.29
N ALA A 37 -5.46 0.68 11.94
CA ALA A 37 -5.83 1.83 11.11
C ALA A 37 -6.26 1.39 9.71
N LEU A 38 -5.49 0.50 9.06
CA LEU A 38 -5.86 -0.10 7.78
C LEU A 38 -7.20 -0.84 7.85
N ALA A 39 -7.42 -1.63 8.91
CA ALA A 39 -8.67 -2.35 9.10
C ALA A 39 -9.88 -1.40 9.30
N ARG A 40 -9.73 -0.33 10.09
CA ARG A 40 -10.76 0.72 10.26
C ARG A 40 -11.08 1.44 8.95
N ALA A 41 -10.11 1.52 8.04
CA ALA A 41 -10.23 2.11 6.72
C ALA A 41 -10.66 1.10 5.64
N HIS A 42 -11.16 -0.07 6.04
CA HIS A 42 -11.69 -1.10 5.14
C HIS A 42 -10.68 -1.58 4.09
N ILE A 43 -9.39 -1.58 4.43
CA ILE A 43 -8.34 -2.21 3.64
C ILE A 43 -8.24 -3.66 4.05
N ALA A 44 -8.34 -4.56 3.07
CA ALA A 44 -8.29 -6.00 3.26
C ALA A 44 -7.43 -6.65 2.17
N ASP A 45 -7.00 -7.89 2.42
CA ASP A 45 -6.21 -8.68 1.45
C ASP A 45 -4.97 -7.90 0.94
N TYR A 46 -4.28 -7.21 1.87
CA TYR A 46 -3.13 -6.37 1.56
C TYR A 46 -1.83 -7.18 1.60
N SER A 47 -1.13 -7.22 0.46
CA SER A 47 0.21 -7.76 0.33
C SER A 47 1.17 -6.74 -0.28
N ILE A 48 2.46 -6.86 0.05
CA ILE A 48 3.55 -6.15 -0.60
C ILE A 48 4.56 -7.19 -1.06
N HIS A 49 4.81 -7.24 -2.37
CA HIS A 49 5.81 -8.09 -3.00
C HIS A 49 7.04 -7.27 -3.35
N TYR A 50 8.20 -7.92 -3.40
CA TYR A 50 9.45 -7.26 -3.80
C TYR A 50 10.10 -7.99 -4.97
N TYR A 51 10.49 -7.24 -5.99
CA TYR A 51 11.22 -7.70 -7.16
C TYR A 51 12.64 -7.11 -7.16
N PRO A 52 13.65 -7.86 -6.66
CA PRO A 52 15.00 -7.34 -6.47
C PRO A 52 15.68 -6.75 -7.72
N PRO A 53 15.55 -7.32 -8.94
CA PRO A 53 16.25 -6.80 -10.12
C PRO A 53 15.93 -5.34 -10.47
N LEU A 54 14.76 -4.84 -10.07
CA LEU A 54 14.36 -3.44 -10.26
C LEU A 54 14.22 -2.69 -8.93
N HIS A 55 14.52 -3.35 -7.81
CA HIS A 55 14.21 -2.88 -6.46
C HIS A 55 12.76 -2.40 -6.32
N LEU A 56 11.82 -3.14 -6.92
CA LEU A 56 10.43 -2.72 -7.03
C LEU A 56 9.60 -3.35 -5.92
N LEU A 57 8.92 -2.51 -5.14
CA LEU A 57 7.84 -2.94 -4.26
C LEU A 57 6.52 -2.86 -5.02
N ILE A 58 5.71 -3.90 -4.91
CA ILE A 58 4.41 -4.05 -5.56
C ILE A 58 3.38 -4.31 -4.47
N ALA A 59 2.60 -3.29 -4.14
CA ALA A 59 1.53 -3.35 -3.17
C ALA A 59 0.21 -3.69 -3.88
N THR A 60 -0.53 -4.66 -3.35
CA THR A 60 -1.89 -4.96 -3.80
C THR A 60 -2.82 -5.10 -2.62
N PHE A 61 -3.98 -4.46 -2.67
CA PHE A 61 -5.01 -4.61 -1.64
C PHE A 61 -6.41 -4.43 -2.21
N LYS A 62 -7.39 -4.90 -1.44
CA LYS A 62 -8.82 -4.71 -1.69
C LYS A 62 -9.35 -3.66 -0.73
N TYR A 63 -10.15 -2.75 -1.25
CA TYR A 63 -10.96 -1.85 -0.44
C TYR A 63 -12.39 -2.39 -0.37
N ILE A 64 -12.90 -2.57 0.85
CA ILE A 64 -14.21 -3.19 1.11
C ILE A 64 -15.25 -2.21 1.68
N GLY A 65 -14.89 -0.93 1.77
CA GLY A 65 -15.79 0.13 2.23
C GLY A 65 -16.55 0.80 1.08
N ASN A 66 -17.18 1.94 1.39
CA ASN A 66 -18.07 2.65 0.48
C ASN A 66 -17.58 4.05 0.08
N ASP A 67 -16.54 4.58 0.75
CA ASP A 67 -15.96 5.91 0.49
C ASP A 67 -14.44 5.86 0.68
N PHE A 68 -13.74 5.53 -0.41
CA PHE A 68 -12.30 5.31 -0.40
C PHE A 68 -11.53 6.57 0.01
N ASP A 69 -11.91 7.72 -0.54
CA ASP A 69 -11.18 8.97 -0.32
C ASP A 69 -11.33 9.43 1.13
N ALA A 70 -12.53 9.31 1.71
CA ALA A 70 -12.75 9.63 3.12
C ALA A 70 -11.98 8.68 4.06
N ASP A 71 -11.89 7.38 3.73
CA ASP A 71 -11.16 6.42 4.55
C ASP A 71 -9.64 6.60 4.43
N MET A 72 -9.10 6.87 3.24
CA MET A 72 -7.67 7.18 3.07
C MET A 72 -7.28 8.48 3.77
N LYS A 73 -8.17 9.46 3.83
CA LYS A 73 -7.94 10.67 4.63
C LYS A 73 -7.79 10.35 6.12
N LYS A 74 -8.64 9.48 6.68
CA LYS A 74 -8.52 9.05 8.10
C LYS A 74 -7.20 8.31 8.36
N VAL A 75 -6.75 7.48 7.42
CA VAL A 75 -5.45 6.80 7.50
C VAL A 75 -4.31 7.83 7.51
N ALA A 76 -4.40 8.87 6.68
CA ALA A 76 -3.41 9.94 6.65
C ALA A 76 -3.38 10.81 7.92
N GLU A 77 -4.50 10.93 8.62
CA GLU A 77 -4.62 11.66 9.88
C GLU A 77 -4.18 10.83 11.11
N ASP A 78 -4.12 9.49 10.99
CA ASP A 78 -3.78 8.57 12.08
C ASP A 78 -2.31 8.72 12.53
N GLU A 79 -2.10 8.95 13.83
CA GLU A 79 -0.78 9.26 14.38
C GLU A 79 0.21 8.10 14.28
N GLU A 80 -0.23 6.86 14.50
CA GLU A 80 0.64 5.69 14.37
C GLU A 80 1.06 5.47 12.92
N THR A 81 0.12 5.66 11.99
CA THR A 81 0.37 5.57 10.55
C THR A 81 1.39 6.62 10.11
N ARG A 82 1.26 7.87 10.55
CA ARG A 82 2.24 8.93 10.22
C ARG A 82 3.63 8.63 10.78
N ARG A 83 3.71 8.06 12.00
CA ARG A 83 4.99 7.63 12.59
C ARG A 83 5.62 6.48 11.81
N TRP A 84 4.80 5.54 11.36
CA TRP A 84 5.23 4.44 10.51
C TRP A 84 5.78 4.95 9.17
N TRP A 85 5.06 5.84 8.50
CA TRP A 85 5.50 6.47 7.26
C TRP A 85 6.82 7.22 7.40
N ALA A 86 7.02 7.95 8.51
CA ALA A 86 8.30 8.63 8.77
C ALA A 86 9.52 7.68 8.83
N LEU A 87 9.30 6.37 9.06
CA LEU A 87 10.33 5.33 8.96
C LEU A 87 10.41 4.77 7.53
N THR A 88 9.28 4.33 6.97
CA THR A 88 9.26 3.62 5.68
C THR A 88 9.56 4.53 4.49
N ASP A 89 9.12 5.79 4.50
CA ASP A 89 9.31 6.73 3.39
C ASP A 89 10.81 6.97 3.14
N LYS A 90 11.63 6.97 4.18
CA LYS A 90 13.10 7.12 4.07
C LYS A 90 13.76 5.97 3.32
N MET A 91 13.13 4.80 3.32
CA MET A 91 13.60 3.59 2.64
C MET A 91 13.18 3.55 1.17
N GLN A 92 12.31 4.44 0.73
CA GLN A 92 11.63 4.37 -0.56
C GLN A 92 11.97 5.56 -1.47
N GLU A 93 11.71 5.38 -2.77
CA GLU A 93 11.78 6.42 -3.80
C GLU A 93 10.50 6.34 -4.65
N SER A 94 9.75 7.44 -4.70
CA SER A 94 8.53 7.51 -5.50
C SER A 94 8.80 7.60 -7.00
N PHE A 95 7.93 6.98 -7.79
CA PHE A 95 7.83 7.23 -9.24
C PHE A 95 6.98 8.45 -9.58
N VAL A 96 6.26 9.01 -8.60
CA VAL A 96 5.42 10.20 -8.78
C VAL A 96 6.31 11.45 -8.70
N GLU A 97 6.39 12.19 -9.80
CA GLU A 97 7.25 13.36 -9.89
C GLU A 97 6.89 14.42 -8.84
N GLY A 98 7.88 14.79 -8.02
CA GLY A 98 7.74 15.80 -6.97
C GLY A 98 7.00 15.33 -5.72
N ALA A 99 6.73 14.03 -5.56
CA ALA A 99 6.27 13.50 -4.28
C ALA A 99 7.40 13.55 -3.23
N THR A 100 7.05 13.82 -1.97
CA THR A 100 8.02 14.04 -0.89
C THR A 100 7.86 13.07 0.29
N GLY A 101 6.81 12.26 0.28
CA GLY A 101 6.50 11.24 1.30
C GLY A 101 5.01 10.91 1.32
N SER A 102 4.62 9.90 2.10
CA SER A 102 3.22 9.43 2.23
C SER A 102 2.29 10.49 2.81
N GLY A 103 2.82 11.45 3.57
CA GLY A 103 2.08 12.59 4.12
C GLY A 103 2.14 13.88 3.27
N GLY A 104 2.65 13.81 2.04
CA GLY A 104 2.75 14.98 1.15
C GLY A 104 1.47 15.26 0.35
N ASP A 105 1.49 16.34 -0.43
CA ASP A 105 0.35 16.76 -1.28
C ASP A 105 0.12 15.85 -2.49
N LYS A 106 1.13 15.05 -2.85
CA LYS A 106 1.10 14.12 -3.99
C LYS A 106 1.14 12.67 -3.48
N PRO A 107 0.53 11.72 -4.22
CA PRO A 107 0.64 10.30 -3.89
C PRO A 107 2.10 9.86 -3.82
N TRP A 108 2.43 9.09 -2.77
CA TRP A 108 3.77 8.55 -2.60
C TRP A 108 3.99 7.28 -3.41
N TRP A 109 2.99 6.41 -3.45
CA TRP A 109 2.96 5.23 -4.30
C TRP A 109 2.29 5.56 -5.64
N LEU A 110 2.76 4.94 -6.73
CA LEU A 110 2.17 5.10 -8.05
C LEU A 110 1.10 4.02 -8.27
N ASP A 111 -0.15 4.43 -8.49
CA ASP A 111 -1.25 3.54 -8.85
C ASP A 111 -1.07 2.98 -10.28
N LEU A 112 -1.41 1.70 -10.45
CA LEU A 112 -1.40 1.00 -11.73
C LEU A 112 -2.82 0.68 -12.20
N GLU A 113 -3.05 0.80 -13.51
CA GLU A 113 -4.31 0.41 -14.16
C GLU A 113 -4.48 -1.12 -14.16
N GLU A 114 -5.65 -1.58 -13.72
CA GLU A 114 -6.04 -2.98 -13.90
C GLU A 114 -6.54 -3.19 -15.33
N VAL A 115 -5.68 -3.75 -16.19
CA VAL A 115 -6.01 -3.99 -17.61
C VAL A 115 -6.70 -5.34 -17.89
N PHE A 116 -6.66 -6.27 -16.93
CA PHE A 116 -7.28 -7.59 -17.06
C PHE A 116 -7.66 -8.16 -15.70
N ARG A 117 -8.77 -8.91 -15.67
CA ARG A 117 -9.21 -9.66 -14.50
C ARG A 117 -9.96 -10.93 -14.90
N PHE A 118 -9.71 -12.00 -14.17
CA PHE A 118 -10.49 -13.23 -14.21
C PHE A 118 -10.73 -13.71 -12.78
N GLU A 119 -12.01 -13.87 -12.41
CA GLU A 119 -12.41 -14.25 -11.03
C GLU A 119 -12.40 -15.78 -10.82
N GLY A 120 -12.07 -16.56 -11.85
CA GLY A 120 -12.01 -18.03 -11.74
C GLY A 120 -13.34 -18.75 -12.03
N ASP A 121 -14.45 -18.01 -12.11
CA ASP A 121 -15.73 -18.57 -12.57
C ASP A 121 -15.88 -18.37 -14.07
N SER A 122 -15.64 -19.44 -14.83
CA SER A 122 -16.18 -19.56 -16.17
C SER A 122 -17.66 -19.91 -16.03
N ALA A 123 -18.53 -18.90 -16.01
CA ALA A 123 -19.95 -19.16 -16.23
C ALA A 123 -20.09 -19.87 -17.58
N ALA A 124 -20.47 -21.14 -17.54
CA ALA A 124 -21.24 -21.79 -18.59
C ALA A 124 -22.72 -21.58 -18.27
#